data_AF-A0A942IZB8-F1
#
_entry.id   AF-A0A942IZB8-F1
#
_cell.length_a   1.000
_cell.length_b   1.000
_cell.length_c   1.000
_cell.angle_alpha   90.00
_cell.angle_beta   90.00
_cell.angle_gamma   90.00
#
_symmetry.space_group_name_H-M   'P 1'
#
loop_
_entity.id
_entity.type
_entity.pdbx_description
1 polymer ?
#
loop_
_entity_poly.entity_id
_entity_poly.type
_entity_poly.pdbx_seq_one_letter_code
_entity_poly.pdbx_strand_id
1 'polypeptide(L)'
;GVKIAGSRFTLMTGDIARLHRALAQFMLDVHTREHGYTEVYAPYLVNPDSLFGTGQLPKFEADLFRIERADATPLYLIPTAEVPVTNLVRGELLDAASLPLKFVCHTPCFRSEAGSYGKDTRGMIRQHQFDKVELVQIVAPEVSWEALEALTGHAEAILQRLELPYRKMALCAGDLGFSAAKTYDLEVWLPAQNTYREISSCSNFEAFQARRMQARCRDKGGKPRPVHTLNGSGLAVGRTLVAVLENYQRADGSVAVPAALRGYLEGAEAIGPGSRPKGTGAARA
;
A
#
# COMPACT_ATOMS: atom_id res chain seq x y z
N GLY A 1 -7.44 -6.95 -19.33
CA GLY A 1 -7.40 -7.88 -18.18
C GLY A 1 -7.60 -9.31 -18.63
N VAL A 2 -8.87 -9.74 -18.73
CA VAL A 2 -9.26 -11.15 -18.97
C VAL A 2 -8.51 -11.82 -20.12
N LYS A 3 -8.49 -11.22 -21.30
CA LYS A 3 -7.79 -11.78 -22.49
C LYS A 3 -6.28 -12.01 -22.26
N ILE A 4 -5.65 -11.23 -21.39
CA ILE A 4 -4.19 -11.22 -21.18
C ILE A 4 -3.79 -12.13 -20.03
N ALA A 5 -4.50 -12.08 -18.90
CA ALA A 5 -4.10 -12.74 -17.65
C ALA A 5 -5.20 -13.52 -16.93
N GLY A 6 -6.48 -13.30 -17.26
CA GLY A 6 -7.62 -13.86 -16.54
C GLY A 6 -8.43 -12.83 -15.73
N SER A 7 -9.38 -13.33 -14.93
CA SER A 7 -10.24 -12.51 -14.08
C SER A 7 -9.44 -11.73 -13.02
N ARG A 8 -9.98 -10.63 -12.51
CA ARG A 8 -9.36 -9.78 -11.46
C ARG A 8 -7.98 -9.19 -11.82
N PHE A 9 -7.69 -9.07 -13.11
CA PHE A 9 -6.61 -8.25 -13.65
C PHE A 9 -7.18 -7.10 -14.49
N THR A 10 -6.65 -5.90 -14.31
CA THR A 10 -7.10 -4.69 -15.03
C THR A 10 -6.03 -4.21 -16.01
N LEU A 11 -6.46 -3.76 -17.18
CA LEU A 11 -5.61 -3.03 -18.13
C LEU A 11 -6.06 -1.57 -18.14
N MET A 12 -5.14 -0.64 -17.96
CA MET A 12 -5.41 0.80 -18.02
C MET A 12 -4.65 1.41 -19.21
N THR A 13 -5.26 2.37 -19.89
CA THR A 13 -4.66 3.12 -21.00
C THR A 13 -4.98 4.60 -20.90
N GLY A 14 -4.22 5.44 -21.60
CA GLY A 14 -4.46 6.88 -21.70
C GLY A 14 -4.45 7.61 -20.36
N ASP A 15 -5.38 8.55 -20.21
CA ASP A 15 -5.45 9.45 -19.05
C ASP A 15 -5.65 8.71 -17.72
N ILE A 16 -6.34 7.57 -17.72
CA ILE A 16 -6.57 6.77 -16.52
C ILE A 16 -5.25 6.12 -16.04
N ALA A 17 -4.45 5.58 -16.97
CA ALA A 17 -3.12 5.07 -16.62
C ALA A 17 -2.18 6.19 -16.15
N ARG A 18 -2.30 7.38 -16.76
CA ARG A 18 -1.54 8.58 -16.33
C ARG A 18 -1.94 9.02 -14.93
N LEU A 19 -3.24 9.07 -14.60
CA LEU A 19 -3.73 9.41 -13.26
C LEU A 19 -3.29 8.38 -12.22
N HIS A 20 -3.35 7.08 -12.54
CA HIS A 20 -2.85 6.02 -11.66
C HIS A 20 -1.37 6.21 -11.31
N ARG A 21 -0.54 6.52 -12.31
CA ARG A 21 0.88 6.86 -12.08
C ARG A 21 1.03 8.14 -11.26
N ALA A 22 0.29 9.20 -11.58
CA ALA A 22 0.34 10.47 -10.86
C ALA A 22 0.03 10.29 -9.36
N LEU A 23 -0.94 9.45 -9.00
CA LEU A 23 -1.26 9.12 -7.62
C LEU A 23 -0.07 8.49 -6.89
N ALA A 24 0.57 7.46 -7.48
CA ALA A 24 1.73 6.82 -6.87
C ALA A 24 2.91 7.78 -6.67
N GLN A 25 3.18 8.63 -7.67
CA GLN A 25 4.27 9.63 -7.61
C GLN A 25 3.98 10.70 -6.55
N PHE A 26 2.74 11.20 -6.49
CA PHE A 26 2.29 12.12 -5.46
C PHE A 26 2.48 11.54 -4.05
N MET A 27 2.04 10.30 -3.83
CA MET A 27 2.20 9.61 -2.55
C MET A 27 3.68 9.49 -2.16
N LEU A 28 4.54 9.00 -3.06
CA LEU A 28 5.98 8.89 -2.82
C LEU A 28 6.61 10.24 -2.46
N ASP A 29 6.33 11.28 -3.24
CA ASP A 29 6.88 12.61 -3.01
C ASP A 29 6.47 13.20 -1.66
N VAL A 30 5.19 13.06 -1.26
CA VAL A 30 4.74 13.53 0.06
C VAL A 30 5.47 12.77 1.17
N HIS A 31 5.56 11.45 1.09
CA HIS A 31 6.18 10.65 2.15
C HIS A 31 7.69 10.87 2.26
N THR A 32 8.39 11.05 1.13
CA THR A 32 9.84 11.28 1.11
C THR A 32 10.20 12.70 1.53
N ARG A 33 9.54 13.71 0.95
CA ARG A 33 9.92 15.12 1.13
C ARG A 33 9.42 15.73 2.43
N GLU A 34 8.29 15.25 2.94
CA GLU A 34 7.62 15.90 4.07
C GLU A 34 7.53 15.00 5.30
N HIS A 35 7.30 13.70 5.11
CA HIS A 35 7.19 12.77 6.22
C HIS A 35 8.52 12.08 6.58
N GLY A 36 9.62 12.38 5.90
CA GLY A 36 10.96 11.90 6.24
C GLY A 36 11.16 10.38 6.08
N TYR A 37 10.50 9.78 5.09
CA TYR A 37 10.74 8.39 4.71
C TYR A 37 11.84 8.28 3.67
N THR A 38 12.71 7.28 3.82
CA THR A 38 13.67 6.90 2.79
C THR A 38 12.98 6.08 1.71
N GLU A 39 13.10 6.48 0.45
CA GLU A 39 12.57 5.73 -0.68
C GLU A 39 13.36 4.45 -0.91
N VAL A 40 12.66 3.33 -1.13
CA VAL A 40 13.26 2.02 -1.37
C VAL A 40 12.69 1.43 -2.66
N TYR A 41 13.58 0.94 -3.52
CA TYR A 41 13.23 -0.01 -4.58
C TYR A 41 13.53 -1.44 -4.09
N ALA A 42 12.52 -2.30 -4.07
CA ALA A 42 12.60 -3.64 -3.48
C ALA A 42 12.32 -4.76 -4.50
N PRO A 43 12.89 -5.97 -4.34
CA PRO A 43 12.52 -7.14 -5.14
C PRO A 43 11.04 -7.51 -4.98
N TYR A 44 10.39 -7.87 -6.09
CA TYR A 44 8.98 -8.35 -6.07
C TYR A 44 8.86 -9.85 -5.87
N LEU A 45 9.98 -10.58 -5.98
CA LEU A 45 10.10 -11.99 -5.66
C LEU A 45 10.93 -12.13 -4.38
N VAL A 46 10.39 -12.83 -3.39
CA VAL A 46 11.03 -13.04 -2.09
C VAL A 46 11.17 -14.52 -1.76
N ASN A 47 12.14 -14.85 -0.93
CA ASN A 47 12.36 -16.19 -0.43
C ASN A 47 11.38 -16.53 0.74
N PRO A 48 11.23 -17.82 1.10
CA PRO A 48 10.36 -18.24 2.20
C PRO A 48 10.73 -17.60 3.55
N ASP A 49 12.02 -17.38 3.81
CA ASP A 49 12.47 -16.79 5.07
C ASP A 49 11.90 -15.38 5.26
N SER A 50 11.75 -14.61 4.18
CA SER A 50 11.19 -13.26 4.26
C SER A 50 9.72 -13.29 4.61
N LEU A 51 8.96 -14.21 4.01
CA LEU A 51 7.55 -14.43 4.32
C LEU A 51 7.34 -15.01 5.72
N PHE A 52 8.26 -15.83 6.20
CA PHE A 52 8.23 -16.31 7.58
C PHE A 52 8.45 -15.17 8.56
N GLY A 53 9.39 -14.26 8.25
CA GLY A 53 9.71 -13.08 9.03
C GLY A 53 8.50 -12.17 9.30
N THR A 54 7.74 -11.85 8.26
CA THR A 54 6.57 -10.94 8.35
C THR A 54 5.26 -11.64 8.68
N GLY A 55 5.24 -12.98 8.71
CA GLY A 55 4.14 -13.79 9.25
C GLY A 55 3.18 -14.36 8.20
N GLN A 56 3.46 -14.22 6.90
CA GLN A 56 2.68 -14.86 5.84
C GLN A 56 2.87 -16.38 5.88
N LEU A 57 4.10 -16.85 6.06
CA LEU A 57 4.37 -18.29 6.24
C LEU A 57 4.41 -18.70 7.72
N PRO A 58 3.94 -19.93 8.05
CA PRO A 58 3.41 -20.95 7.13
C PRO A 58 1.90 -20.86 6.86
N LYS A 59 1.15 -20.03 7.61
CA LYS A 59 -0.31 -20.10 7.69
C LYS A 59 -1.04 -19.63 6.41
N PHE A 60 -0.49 -18.66 5.70
CA PHE A 60 -1.16 -17.96 4.60
C PHE A 60 -0.49 -18.24 3.23
N GLU A 61 0.12 -19.41 3.06
CA GLU A 61 0.75 -19.77 1.77
C GLU A 61 -0.25 -19.73 0.61
N ALA A 62 -1.50 -20.14 0.85
CA ALA A 62 -2.56 -20.13 -0.15
C ALA A 62 -2.92 -18.74 -0.67
N ASP A 63 -2.59 -17.67 0.07
CA ASP A 63 -2.83 -16.27 -0.33
C ASP A 63 -1.75 -15.73 -1.29
N LEU A 64 -0.69 -16.50 -1.51
CA LEU A 64 0.50 -16.09 -2.26
C LEU A 64 0.57 -16.73 -3.65
N PHE A 65 1.18 -16.02 -4.59
CA PHE A 65 1.62 -16.63 -5.85
C PHE A 65 3.06 -17.16 -5.68
N ARG A 66 3.24 -18.45 -5.94
CA ARG A 66 4.50 -19.18 -5.80
C ARG A 66 5.11 -19.51 -7.17
N ILE A 67 6.42 -19.36 -7.30
CA ILE A 67 7.22 -19.66 -8.47
C ILE A 67 8.17 -20.81 -8.14
N GLU A 68 7.89 -21.99 -8.71
CA GLU A 68 8.77 -23.15 -8.58
C GLU A 68 10.07 -22.94 -9.34
N ARG A 69 11.16 -23.49 -8.79
CA ARG A 69 12.49 -23.48 -9.40
C ARG A 69 13.08 -24.89 -9.27
N ALA A 70 13.44 -25.50 -10.39
CA ALA A 70 13.80 -26.92 -10.46
C ALA A 70 14.82 -27.37 -9.39
N ASP A 71 15.89 -26.60 -9.20
CA ASP A 71 16.99 -26.93 -8.28
C ASP A 71 17.29 -25.79 -7.29
N ALA A 72 16.27 -25.00 -6.94
CA ALA A 72 16.46 -23.88 -6.00
C ALA A 72 15.23 -23.67 -5.14
N THR A 73 15.42 -22.99 -4.01
CA THR A 73 14.32 -22.55 -3.15
C THR A 73 13.27 -21.79 -3.98
N PRO A 74 11.98 -22.14 -3.85
CA PRO A 74 10.91 -21.43 -4.54
C PRO A 74 10.91 -19.96 -4.13
N LEU A 75 10.48 -19.12 -5.06
CA LEU A 75 10.27 -17.70 -4.79
C LEU A 75 8.78 -17.40 -4.81
N TYR A 76 8.40 -16.33 -4.13
CA TYR A 76 7.01 -15.90 -4.02
C TYR A 76 6.88 -14.46 -4.45
N LEU A 77 5.81 -14.14 -5.18
CA LEU A 77 5.47 -12.76 -5.44
C LEU A 77 5.00 -12.10 -4.14
N ILE A 78 5.40 -10.86 -3.92
CA ILE A 78 5.07 -10.13 -2.69
C ILE A 78 3.57 -9.76 -2.63
N PRO A 79 2.88 -10.02 -1.51
CA PRO A 79 1.50 -9.56 -1.31
C PRO A 79 1.41 -8.08 -0.86
N THR A 80 2.56 -7.51 -0.51
CA THR A 80 2.78 -6.13 -0.07
C THR A 80 4.28 -5.85 0.02
N ALA A 81 4.71 -4.60 -0.21
CA ALA A 81 6.10 -4.18 0.01
C ALA A 81 6.56 -4.28 1.47
N GLU A 82 5.64 -4.41 2.43
CA GLU A 82 5.97 -4.74 3.83
C GLU A 82 6.90 -5.94 3.92
N VAL A 83 6.68 -6.99 3.10
CA VAL A 83 7.49 -8.21 3.17
C VAL A 83 8.96 -7.94 2.91
N PRO A 84 9.38 -7.41 1.74
CA PRO A 84 10.79 -7.14 1.50
C PRO A 84 11.34 -5.99 2.35
N VAL A 85 10.55 -4.93 2.61
CA VAL A 85 11.05 -3.72 3.29
C VAL A 85 11.28 -3.96 4.77
N THR A 86 10.37 -4.65 5.48
CA THR A 86 10.59 -4.98 6.90
C THR A 86 11.74 -5.98 7.06
N ASN A 87 11.99 -6.85 6.08
CA ASN A 87 13.12 -7.79 6.10
C ASN A 87 14.48 -7.13 5.83
N LEU A 88 14.57 -5.83 5.52
CA LEU A 88 15.85 -5.12 5.44
C LEU A 88 16.64 -5.19 6.75
N VAL A 89 15.95 -5.34 7.89
CA VAL A 89 16.56 -5.44 9.22
C VAL A 89 16.61 -6.88 9.74
N ARG A 90 16.36 -7.89 8.90
CA ARG A 90 16.39 -9.29 9.33
C ARG A 90 17.80 -9.69 9.74
N GLY A 91 17.93 -10.20 10.97
CA GLY A 91 19.21 -10.61 11.57
C GLY A 91 20.08 -9.46 12.06
N GLU A 92 19.64 -8.22 11.92
CA GLU A 92 20.44 -7.05 12.28
C GLU A 92 20.40 -6.75 13.78
N LEU A 93 21.53 -6.24 14.30
CA LEU A 93 21.63 -5.59 15.60
C LEU A 93 21.86 -4.09 15.39
N LEU A 94 20.76 -3.34 15.40
CA LEU A 94 20.75 -1.90 15.16
C LEU A 94 21.26 -1.12 16.38
N ASP A 95 21.94 0.00 16.13
CA ASP A 95 22.17 1.01 17.18
C ASP A 95 20.82 1.66 17.52
N ALA A 96 20.45 1.71 18.79
CA ALA A 96 19.21 2.38 19.21
C ALA A 96 19.18 3.85 18.79
N ALA A 97 20.34 4.50 18.66
CA ALA A 97 20.44 5.89 18.19
C ALA A 97 20.11 6.07 16.70
N SER A 98 20.07 5.00 15.89
CA SER A 98 19.67 5.07 14.48
C SER A 98 18.17 4.90 14.27
N LEU A 99 17.38 4.72 15.33
CA LEU A 99 15.92 4.58 15.28
C LEU A 99 15.25 5.95 15.48
N PRO A 100 14.10 6.21 14.84
CA PRO A 100 13.35 5.30 13.96
C PRO A 100 13.93 5.22 12.54
N LEU A 101 13.89 4.03 11.94
CA LEU A 101 14.06 3.86 10.49
C LEU A 101 12.69 3.97 9.83
N LYS A 102 12.58 4.78 8.77
CA LYS A 102 11.32 5.02 8.04
C LYS A 102 11.55 4.78 6.56
N PHE A 103 10.81 3.84 5.97
CA PHE A 103 10.92 3.48 4.56
C PHE A 103 9.60 3.62 3.81
N VAL A 104 9.65 4.12 2.59
CA VAL A 104 8.51 4.15 1.66
C VAL A 104 8.84 3.40 0.38
N CYS A 105 7.91 2.60 -0.13
CA CYS A 105 8.13 1.77 -1.31
C CYS A 105 6.85 1.65 -2.15
N HIS A 106 6.94 1.99 -3.45
CA HIS A 106 5.87 1.75 -4.41
C HIS A 106 6.13 0.43 -5.14
N THR A 107 5.22 -0.54 -5.00
CA THR A 107 5.32 -1.82 -5.72
C THR A 107 3.97 -2.28 -6.26
N PRO A 108 3.97 -3.12 -7.31
CA PRO A 108 2.85 -4.04 -7.51
C PRO A 108 2.79 -5.02 -6.33
N CYS A 109 1.57 -5.40 -5.97
CA CYS A 109 1.24 -6.35 -4.91
C CYS A 109 0.40 -7.48 -5.52
N PHE A 110 0.71 -8.73 -5.15
CA PHE A 110 0.11 -9.92 -5.73
C PHE A 110 -0.59 -10.77 -4.66
N ARG A 111 -1.89 -10.99 -4.81
CA ARG A 111 -2.69 -11.80 -3.86
C ARG A 111 -3.56 -12.78 -4.62
N SER A 112 -3.56 -14.04 -4.20
CA SER A 112 -4.43 -15.06 -4.82
C SER A 112 -5.90 -14.81 -4.54
N GLU A 113 -6.23 -14.01 -3.51
CA GLU A 113 -7.59 -13.70 -3.07
C GLU A 113 -8.43 -14.98 -2.83
N ALA A 114 -7.78 -16.03 -2.31
CA ALA A 114 -8.42 -17.29 -1.96
C ALA A 114 -9.62 -17.07 -1.02
N GLY A 115 -10.73 -17.78 -1.26
CA GLY A 115 -11.95 -17.65 -0.47
C GLY A 115 -12.82 -16.40 -0.74
N SER A 116 -12.45 -15.56 -1.72
CA SER A 116 -13.23 -14.35 -2.09
C SER A 116 -14.30 -14.57 -3.19
N TYR A 117 -14.75 -15.81 -3.40
CA TYR A 117 -15.71 -16.12 -4.46
C TYR A 117 -17.01 -15.31 -4.32
N GLY A 118 -17.41 -14.62 -5.39
CA GLY A 118 -18.61 -13.78 -5.41
C GLY A 118 -18.49 -12.40 -4.75
N LYS A 119 -17.40 -12.08 -4.03
CA LYS A 119 -17.17 -10.75 -3.43
C LYS A 119 -16.40 -9.83 -4.37
N ASP A 120 -16.83 -8.58 -4.48
CA ASP A 120 -16.16 -7.52 -5.27
C ASP A 120 -15.76 -7.99 -6.69
N THR A 121 -16.70 -8.63 -7.39
CA THR A 121 -16.45 -9.24 -8.71
C THR A 121 -16.34 -8.22 -9.84
N ARG A 122 -16.89 -7.01 -9.65
CA ARG A 122 -16.86 -5.89 -10.60
C ARG A 122 -15.95 -4.78 -10.08
N GLY A 123 -15.17 -4.18 -10.99
CA GLY A 123 -14.33 -3.02 -10.71
C GLY A 123 -12.94 -3.38 -10.20
N MET A 124 -12.30 -2.44 -9.50
CA MET A 124 -10.88 -2.49 -9.11
C MET A 124 -10.64 -2.58 -7.60
N ILE A 125 -11.67 -2.83 -6.79
CA ILE A 125 -11.52 -2.91 -5.33
C ILE A 125 -10.72 -4.14 -4.88
N ARG A 126 -10.92 -5.28 -5.56
CA ARG A 126 -10.25 -6.55 -5.29
C ARG A 126 -9.65 -7.12 -6.57
N GLN A 127 -8.32 -7.11 -6.66
CA GLN A 127 -7.55 -7.54 -7.83
C GLN A 127 -6.46 -8.53 -7.40
N HIS A 128 -6.05 -9.43 -8.31
CA HIS A 128 -4.88 -10.27 -8.07
C HIS A 128 -3.57 -9.48 -8.13
N GLN A 129 -3.56 -8.39 -8.89
CA GLN A 129 -2.44 -7.45 -8.98
C GLN A 129 -2.97 -6.02 -8.78
N PHE A 130 -2.36 -5.29 -7.85
CA PHE A 130 -2.65 -3.88 -7.60
C PHE A 130 -1.41 -3.15 -7.09
N ASP A 131 -1.33 -1.85 -7.32
CA ASP A 131 -0.22 -1.05 -6.83
C ASP A 131 -0.51 -0.47 -5.45
N LYS A 132 0.54 -0.38 -4.64
CA LYS A 132 0.49 0.23 -3.31
C LYS A 132 1.77 1.01 -3.03
N VAL A 133 1.62 2.18 -2.40
CA VAL A 133 2.72 2.87 -1.73
C VAL A 133 2.67 2.45 -0.27
N GLU A 134 3.69 1.74 0.19
CA GLU A 134 3.78 1.20 1.54
C GLU A 134 4.69 2.06 2.41
N LEU A 135 4.27 2.28 3.65
CA LEU A 135 5.07 2.87 4.72
C LEU A 135 5.49 1.77 5.67
N VAL A 136 6.77 1.71 6.01
CA VAL A 136 7.31 0.81 7.04
C VAL A 136 8.13 1.63 8.03
N GLN A 137 7.91 1.38 9.32
CA GLN A 137 8.74 1.96 10.38
C GLN A 137 9.33 0.85 11.27
N ILE A 138 10.62 0.96 11.55
CA ILE A 138 11.34 0.15 12.54
C ILE A 138 11.72 1.07 13.68
N VAL A 139 11.24 0.80 14.88
CA VAL A 139 11.31 1.75 16.00
C VAL A 139 11.73 1.08 17.29
N ALA A 140 12.17 1.90 18.25
CA ALA A 140 12.37 1.44 19.62
C ALA A 140 11.02 1.04 20.24
N PRO A 141 10.95 -0.05 21.02
CA PRO A 141 9.72 -0.51 21.66
C PRO A 141 8.90 0.56 22.39
N GLU A 142 9.58 1.52 23.02
CA GLU A 142 8.96 2.57 23.84
C GLU A 142 8.09 3.52 23.04
N VAL A 143 8.38 3.69 21.74
CA VAL A 143 7.73 4.71 20.89
C VAL A 143 6.78 4.12 19.86
N SER A 144 6.57 2.80 19.84
CA SER A 144 5.78 2.16 18.76
C SER A 144 4.32 2.62 18.71
N TRP A 145 3.72 2.95 19.85
CA TRP A 145 2.34 3.41 19.88
C TRP A 145 2.18 4.82 19.29
N GLU A 146 3.11 5.72 19.61
CA GLU A 146 3.18 7.05 19.00
C GLU A 146 3.50 6.95 17.50
N ALA A 147 4.41 6.05 17.12
CA ALA A 147 4.74 5.77 15.73
C ALA A 147 3.52 5.30 14.92
N LEU A 148 2.60 4.53 15.51
CA LEU A 148 1.35 4.11 14.85
C LEU A 148 0.43 5.28 14.57
N GLU A 149 0.26 6.20 15.53
CA GLU A 149 -0.56 7.40 15.33
C GLU A 149 0.05 8.30 14.24
N ALA A 150 1.37 8.50 14.26
CA ALA A 150 2.07 9.25 13.23
C ALA A 150 1.97 8.59 11.84
N LEU A 151 2.17 7.27 11.76
CA LEU A 151 2.07 6.51 10.52
C LEU A 151 0.66 6.60 9.92
N THR A 152 -0.37 6.45 10.77
CA THR A 152 -1.78 6.58 10.36
C THR A 152 -2.05 8.00 9.87
N GLY A 153 -1.58 9.01 10.60
CA GLY A 153 -1.68 10.42 10.20
C GLY A 153 -1.02 10.71 8.83
N HIS A 154 0.12 10.08 8.52
CA HIS A 154 0.74 10.22 7.19
C HIS A 154 -0.15 9.65 6.07
N ALA A 155 -0.85 8.54 6.30
CA ALA A 155 -1.81 7.99 5.33
C ALA A 155 -3.07 8.88 5.22
N GLU A 156 -3.58 9.41 6.34
CA GLU A 156 -4.68 10.38 6.38
C GLU A 156 -4.34 11.65 5.57
N ALA A 157 -3.10 12.15 5.67
CA ALA A 157 -2.65 13.35 4.95
C ALA A 157 -2.79 13.23 3.43
N ILE A 158 -2.60 12.02 2.86
CA ILE A 158 -2.82 11.77 1.43
C ILE A 158 -4.30 11.94 1.08
N LEU A 159 -5.21 11.36 1.87
CA LEU A 159 -6.66 11.48 1.66
C LEU A 159 -7.12 12.94 1.79
N GLN A 160 -6.62 13.66 2.80
CA GLN A 160 -6.94 15.06 3.05
C GLN A 160 -6.50 15.97 1.90
N ARG A 161 -5.29 15.78 1.36
CA ARG A 161 -4.79 16.56 0.21
C ARG A 161 -5.50 16.24 -1.10
N LEU A 162 -6.02 15.03 -1.23
CA LEU A 162 -6.89 14.62 -2.33
C LEU A 162 -8.36 15.00 -2.07
N GLU A 163 -8.66 15.64 -0.94
CA GLU A 163 -10.01 16.02 -0.50
C GLU A 163 -11.02 14.87 -0.60
N LEU A 164 -10.58 13.65 -0.29
CA LEU A 164 -11.43 12.46 -0.31
C LEU A 164 -12.05 12.25 1.08
N PRO A 165 -13.40 12.24 1.20
CA PRO A 165 -14.05 11.95 2.47
C PRO A 165 -13.68 10.54 2.95
N TYR A 166 -13.29 10.43 4.23
CA TYR A 166 -12.89 9.16 4.82
C TYR A 166 -13.28 9.07 6.29
N ARG A 167 -13.23 7.86 6.84
CA ARG A 167 -13.32 7.59 8.27
C ARG A 167 -12.14 6.76 8.73
N LYS A 168 -11.73 6.94 9.99
CA LYS A 168 -10.72 6.13 10.67
C LYS A 168 -11.40 5.15 11.63
N MET A 169 -11.09 3.87 11.47
CA MET A 169 -11.68 2.77 12.24
C MET A 169 -10.59 2.07 13.04
N ALA A 170 -10.75 1.96 14.36
CA ALA A 170 -9.95 1.03 15.15
C ALA A 170 -10.55 -0.37 15.03
N LEU A 171 -9.78 -1.34 14.57
CA LEU A 171 -10.29 -2.71 14.41
C LEU A 171 -10.49 -3.40 15.75
N CYS A 172 -11.55 -4.21 15.84
CA CYS A 172 -11.79 -5.06 17.00
C CYS A 172 -10.86 -6.29 16.97
N ALA A 173 -10.69 -6.97 18.10
CA ALA A 173 -9.78 -8.10 18.20
C ALA A 173 -10.07 -9.24 17.20
N GLY A 174 -11.33 -9.45 16.81
CA GLY A 174 -11.73 -10.47 15.85
C GLY A 174 -11.35 -10.17 14.39
N ASP A 175 -11.09 -8.90 14.08
CA ASP A 175 -10.75 -8.44 12.73
C ASP A 175 -9.27 -8.08 12.57
N LEU A 176 -8.46 -8.22 13.63
CA LEU A 176 -7.02 -7.97 13.56
C LEU A 176 -6.33 -8.99 12.64
N GLY A 177 -5.42 -8.48 11.81
CA GLY A 177 -4.51 -9.33 11.05
C GLY A 177 -3.63 -10.18 11.97
N PHE A 178 -3.23 -11.36 11.49
CA PHE A 178 -2.53 -12.37 12.31
C PHE A 178 -1.32 -11.86 13.10
N SER A 179 -0.56 -10.93 12.53
CA SER A 179 0.67 -10.41 13.14
C SER A 179 0.42 -9.18 14.01
N ALA A 180 -0.73 -8.51 13.90
CA ALA A 180 -0.95 -7.16 14.42
C ALA A 180 -1.39 -7.16 15.90
N ALA A 181 -0.80 -6.26 16.68
CA ALA A 181 -1.26 -5.95 18.04
C ALA A 181 -2.37 -4.89 18.04
N LYS A 182 -2.34 -3.96 17.09
CA LYS A 182 -3.38 -2.94 16.85
C LYS A 182 -3.36 -2.50 15.40
N THR A 183 -4.55 -2.25 14.85
CA THR A 183 -4.72 -1.80 13.47
C THR A 183 -5.74 -0.67 13.40
N TYR A 184 -5.42 0.36 12.62
CA TYR A 184 -6.35 1.36 12.14
C TYR A 184 -6.60 1.15 10.65
N ASP A 185 -7.86 1.03 10.26
CA ASP A 185 -8.25 1.09 8.86
C ASP A 185 -8.74 2.50 8.53
N LEU A 186 -8.27 3.03 7.40
CA LEU A 186 -8.85 4.20 6.77
C LEU A 186 -9.79 3.70 5.67
N GLU A 187 -11.02 4.16 5.71
CA GLU A 187 -12.02 3.82 4.71
C GLU A 187 -12.48 5.08 3.99
N VAL A 188 -12.43 5.05 2.65
CA VAL A 188 -12.78 6.18 1.78
C VAL A 188 -14.21 6.05 1.27
N TRP A 189 -14.91 7.17 1.13
CA TRP A 189 -16.25 7.21 0.58
C TRP A 189 -16.27 6.88 -0.92
N LEU A 190 -17.13 5.93 -1.31
CA LEU A 190 -17.39 5.58 -2.71
C LEU A 190 -18.85 5.88 -3.07
N PRO A 191 -19.13 6.99 -3.79
CA PRO A 191 -20.47 7.39 -4.17
C PRO A 191 -21.30 6.31 -4.86
N ALA A 192 -20.71 5.54 -5.78
CA ALA A 192 -21.45 4.53 -6.54
C ALA A 192 -21.89 3.33 -5.67
N GLN A 193 -21.23 3.13 -4.53
CA GLN A 193 -21.54 2.07 -3.58
C GLN A 193 -22.27 2.58 -2.33
N ASN A 194 -22.45 3.90 -2.21
CA ASN A 194 -23.09 4.57 -1.08
C ASN A 194 -22.53 4.09 0.28
N THR A 195 -21.22 3.92 0.37
CA THR A 195 -20.56 3.39 1.57
C THR A 195 -19.08 3.76 1.62
N TYR A 196 -18.46 3.53 2.77
CA TYR A 196 -17.01 3.63 2.95
C TYR A 196 -16.36 2.26 2.65
N ARG A 197 -15.19 2.28 1.98
CA ARG A 197 -14.38 1.09 1.71
C ARG A 197 -12.95 1.31 2.15
N GLU A 198 -12.35 0.30 2.77
CA GLU A 198 -10.94 0.29 3.18
C GLU A 198 -10.03 0.72 2.01
N ILE A 199 -9.15 1.68 2.27
CA ILE A 199 -8.13 2.19 1.32
C ILE A 199 -6.72 2.13 1.92
N SER A 200 -6.63 2.05 3.25
CA SER A 200 -5.40 1.82 3.99
C SER A 200 -5.67 1.02 5.25
N SER A 201 -4.71 0.19 5.61
CA SER A 201 -4.62 -0.47 6.91
C SER A 201 -3.24 -0.16 7.49
N CYS A 202 -3.20 0.33 8.73
CA CYS A 202 -2.01 0.80 9.45
C CYS A 202 -1.88 0.00 10.75
N SER A 203 -0.78 -0.75 10.91
CA SER A 203 -0.65 -1.71 12.01
C SER A 203 0.64 -1.53 12.82
N ASN A 204 0.52 -1.75 14.13
CA ASN A 204 1.66 -1.99 15.01
C ASN A 204 1.75 -3.50 15.29
N PHE A 205 2.90 -4.09 15.00
CA PHE A 205 3.17 -5.52 15.20
C PHE A 205 3.92 -5.81 16.50
N GLU A 206 4.24 -4.77 17.28
CA GLU A 206 5.17 -4.82 18.40
C GLU A 206 6.43 -5.62 17.99
N ALA A 207 6.86 -6.57 18.82
CA ALA A 207 8.01 -7.42 18.57
C ALA A 207 7.69 -8.68 17.73
N PHE A 208 6.46 -8.88 17.21
CA PHE A 208 6.07 -10.14 16.58
C PHE A 208 6.96 -10.51 15.39
N GLN A 209 7.10 -9.59 14.42
CA GLN A 209 7.92 -9.80 13.24
C GLN A 209 9.41 -9.77 13.60
N ALA A 210 9.81 -8.84 14.47
CA ALA A 210 11.19 -8.71 14.93
C ALA A 210 11.72 -10.00 15.58
N ARG A 211 10.89 -10.73 16.35
CA ARG A 211 11.25 -12.03 16.92
C ARG A 211 11.46 -13.10 15.87
N ARG A 212 10.63 -13.14 14.81
CA ARG A 212 10.78 -14.08 13.69
C ARG A 212 12.02 -13.78 12.86
N MET A 213 12.32 -12.50 12.66
CA MET A 213 13.46 -12.03 11.88
C MET A 213 14.76 -11.92 12.67
N GLN A 214 14.73 -12.09 14.00
CA GLN A 214 15.85 -11.80 14.89
C GLN A 214 16.39 -10.35 14.76
N ALA A 215 15.51 -9.40 14.43
CA ALA A 215 15.84 -7.98 14.33
C ALA A 215 15.85 -7.35 15.74
N ARG A 216 16.98 -6.77 16.14
CA ARG A 216 17.19 -6.26 17.50
C ARG A 216 17.82 -4.86 17.47
N CYS A 217 17.67 -4.11 18.55
CA CYS A 217 18.41 -2.90 18.81
C CYS A 217 19.13 -2.98 20.16
N ARG A 218 20.11 -2.09 20.37
CA ARG A 218 20.84 -1.97 21.63
C ARG A 218 21.33 -0.54 21.85
N ASP A 219 21.10 -0.01 23.06
CA ASP A 219 21.74 1.21 23.55
C ASP A 219 23.23 0.97 23.89
N LYS A 220 24.08 2.00 23.90
CA LYS A 220 25.50 1.84 24.26
C LYS A 220 25.65 1.14 25.63
N GLY A 221 26.21 -0.07 25.62
CA GLY A 221 26.40 -0.91 26.81
C GLY A 221 25.16 -1.68 27.29
N GLY A 222 24.01 -1.55 26.62
CA GLY A 222 22.76 -2.24 26.95
C GLY A 222 22.70 -3.70 26.49
N LYS A 223 21.63 -4.41 26.86
CA LYS A 223 21.35 -5.75 26.31
C LYS A 223 20.57 -5.64 25.00
N PRO A 224 20.87 -6.47 23.97
CA PRO A 224 20.05 -6.54 22.77
C PRO A 224 18.59 -6.85 23.10
N ARG A 225 17.68 -6.07 22.51
CA ARG A 225 16.22 -6.23 22.65
C ARG A 225 15.54 -6.16 21.28
N PRO A 226 14.42 -6.84 21.04
CA PRO A 226 13.72 -6.76 19.76
C PRO A 226 13.28 -5.32 19.47
N VAL A 227 13.39 -4.88 18.22
CA VAL A 227 12.72 -3.66 17.74
C VAL A 227 11.21 -3.89 17.63
N HIS A 228 10.44 -2.81 17.53
CA HIS A 228 9.05 -2.90 17.08
C HIS A 228 8.94 -2.55 15.60
N THR A 229 8.03 -3.22 14.89
CA THR A 229 7.77 -2.96 13.46
C THR A 229 6.35 -2.46 13.27
N LEU A 230 6.21 -1.54 12.31
CA LEU A 230 4.93 -0.98 11.90
C LEU A 230 4.87 -0.92 10.40
N ASN A 231 3.66 -1.02 9.86
CA ASN A 231 3.41 -0.70 8.47
C ASN A 231 2.12 0.09 8.30
N GLY A 232 1.94 0.64 7.11
CA GLY A 232 0.62 0.95 6.62
C GLY A 232 0.62 1.43 5.18
N SER A 233 -0.56 1.39 4.58
CA SER A 233 -0.71 1.80 3.18
C SER A 233 -0.78 3.33 3.12
N GLY A 234 0.04 3.96 2.28
CA GLY A 234 0.03 5.41 2.05
C GLY A 234 -0.18 5.77 0.57
N LEU A 235 -1.06 5.18 -0.23
CA LEU A 235 -2.23 4.32 0.03
C LEU A 235 -2.21 3.13 -0.96
N ALA A 236 -3.27 2.32 -0.97
CA ALA A 236 -3.54 1.44 -2.11
C ALA A 236 -3.90 2.27 -3.36
N VAL A 237 -3.00 2.35 -4.34
CA VAL A 237 -3.09 3.27 -5.50
C VAL A 237 -4.33 2.99 -6.34
N GLY A 238 -4.61 1.70 -6.61
CA GLY A 238 -5.78 1.29 -7.39
C GLY A 238 -7.12 1.67 -6.74
N ARG A 239 -7.25 1.53 -5.41
CA ARG A 239 -8.46 1.94 -4.67
C ARG A 239 -8.57 3.47 -4.60
N THR A 240 -7.44 4.17 -4.48
CA THR A 240 -7.40 5.63 -4.54
C THR A 240 -7.84 6.16 -5.89
N LEU A 241 -7.43 5.50 -6.98
CA LEU A 241 -7.91 5.83 -8.33
C LEU A 241 -9.44 5.72 -8.41
N VAL A 242 -10.04 4.62 -7.91
CA VAL A 242 -11.50 4.47 -7.87
C VAL A 242 -12.16 5.61 -7.11
N ALA A 243 -11.64 5.95 -5.92
CA ALA A 243 -12.18 7.03 -5.11
C ALA A 243 -12.10 8.39 -5.81
N VAL A 244 -10.99 8.71 -6.48
CA VAL A 244 -10.85 9.95 -7.27
C VAL A 244 -11.85 9.96 -8.43
N LEU A 245 -11.94 8.88 -9.21
CA LEU A 245 -12.85 8.81 -10.36
C LEU A 245 -14.32 8.99 -9.95
N GLU A 246 -14.75 8.37 -8.84
CA GLU A 246 -16.14 8.47 -8.40
C GLU A 246 -16.49 9.81 -7.74
N ASN A 247 -15.60 10.34 -6.89
CA ASN A 247 -15.87 11.58 -6.16
C ASN A 247 -15.69 12.85 -7.01
N TYR A 248 -14.88 12.79 -8.07
CA TYR A 248 -14.59 13.93 -8.93
C TYR A 248 -15.26 13.86 -10.32
N GLN A 249 -16.19 12.93 -10.53
CA GLN A 249 -16.94 12.84 -11.79
C GLN A 249 -17.80 14.09 -12.03
N ARG A 250 -17.92 14.49 -13.29
CA ARG A 250 -18.78 15.58 -13.76
C ARG A 250 -19.92 15.03 -14.61
N ALA A 251 -20.98 15.84 -14.78
CA ALA A 251 -22.17 15.44 -15.54
C ALA A 251 -21.88 15.08 -17.02
N ASP A 252 -20.79 15.60 -17.60
CA ASP A 252 -20.36 15.32 -18.96
C ASP A 252 -19.47 14.05 -19.09
N GLY A 253 -19.26 13.32 -17.99
CA GLY A 253 -18.43 12.12 -17.94
C GLY A 253 -16.92 12.39 -17.90
N SER A 254 -16.48 13.66 -17.81
CA SER A 254 -15.11 13.99 -17.43
C SER A 254 -14.91 13.84 -15.92
N VAL A 255 -13.65 13.76 -15.49
CA VAL A 255 -13.27 13.71 -14.07
C VAL A 255 -12.41 14.92 -13.77
N ALA A 256 -12.81 15.73 -12.80
CA ALA A 256 -11.99 16.83 -12.30
C ALA A 256 -10.70 16.30 -11.67
N VAL A 257 -9.59 16.98 -11.88
CA VAL A 257 -8.30 16.61 -11.29
C VAL A 257 -8.17 17.29 -9.91
N PRO A 258 -7.97 16.53 -8.82
CA PRO A 258 -7.66 17.08 -7.50
C PRO A 258 -6.49 18.06 -7.58
N ALA A 259 -6.55 19.17 -6.84
CA ALA A 259 -5.54 20.24 -6.93
C ALA A 259 -4.11 19.70 -6.70
N ALA A 260 -3.94 18.81 -5.73
CA ALA A 260 -2.67 18.15 -5.41
C ALA A 260 -2.06 17.34 -6.56
N LEU A 261 -2.87 16.88 -7.52
CA LEU A 261 -2.41 16.06 -8.65
C LEU A 261 -2.13 16.86 -9.93
N ARG A 262 -2.54 18.14 -10.00
CA ARG A 262 -2.40 18.94 -11.24
C ARG A 262 -0.94 19.07 -11.68
N GLY A 263 -0.01 19.24 -10.74
CA GLY A 263 1.43 19.30 -11.05
C GLY A 263 1.96 18.03 -11.73
N TYR A 264 1.44 16.86 -11.36
CA TYR A 264 1.78 15.56 -11.96
C TYR A 264 1.09 15.30 -13.30
N LEU A 265 0.13 16.16 -13.66
CA LEU A 265 -0.71 16.05 -14.85
C LEU A 265 -0.58 17.27 -15.77
N GLU A 266 0.57 17.95 -15.74
CA GLU A 266 0.89 19.12 -16.58
C GLU A 266 -0.14 20.26 -16.46
N GLY A 267 -0.67 20.46 -15.26
CA GLY A 267 -1.67 21.49 -14.98
C GLY A 267 -3.09 21.15 -15.42
N ALA A 268 -3.36 19.93 -15.91
CA ALA A 268 -4.69 19.53 -16.35
C ALA A 268 -5.72 19.66 -15.22
N GLU A 269 -6.86 20.31 -15.52
CA GLU A 269 -7.97 20.48 -14.56
C GLU A 269 -9.03 19.38 -14.66
N ALA A 270 -9.04 18.63 -15.76
CA ALA A 270 -9.95 17.51 -15.98
C ALA A 270 -9.35 16.47 -16.95
N ILE A 271 -9.78 15.22 -16.82
CA ILE A 271 -9.45 14.11 -17.72
C ILE A 271 -10.72 13.43 -18.26
N GLY A 272 -10.56 12.62 -19.32
CA GLY A 272 -11.65 11.83 -19.88
C GLY A 272 -12.35 12.46 -21.10
N PRO A 273 -13.41 11.83 -21.61
CA PRO A 273 -14.00 12.18 -22.92
C PRO A 273 -14.52 13.62 -23.01
N GLY A 274 -15.00 14.20 -21.90
CA GLY A 274 -15.48 15.59 -21.86
C GLY A 274 -14.36 16.65 -21.72
N SER A 275 -13.13 16.27 -21.42
CA SER A 275 -12.04 17.23 -21.18
C SER A 275 -11.28 17.65 -22.44
N ARG A 276 -11.55 17.05 -23.60
CA ARG A 276 -10.92 17.42 -24.87
C ARG A 276 -11.69 18.56 -25.55
N PRO A 277 -11.01 19.59 -26.10
CA PRO A 277 -11.68 20.61 -26.87
C PRO A 277 -12.45 19.95 -28.04
N LYS A 278 -13.71 20.37 -28.24
CA LYS A 278 -14.52 19.96 -29.40
C LYS A 278 -13.82 20.44 -30.68
N GLY A 279 -12.93 19.63 -31.25
CA GLY A 279 -12.18 20.00 -32.46
C GLY A 279 -11.01 19.11 -32.85
N THR A 280 -10.41 18.34 -31.94
CA THR A 280 -9.31 17.43 -32.32
C THR A 280 -9.84 16.03 -32.60
N GLY A 281 -10.23 15.80 -33.85
CA GLY A 281 -10.45 14.45 -34.37
C GLY A 281 -9.14 13.67 -34.34
N ALA A 282 -9.07 12.62 -33.52
CA ALA A 282 -8.10 11.56 -33.66
C ALA A 282 -8.76 10.25 -33.26
N ALA A 283 -8.57 9.25 -34.12
CA ALA A 283 -9.36 8.04 -34.26
C ALA A 283 -9.51 7.23 -32.96
N ARG A 284 -10.69 6.60 -32.83
CA ARG A 284 -10.89 5.47 -31.93
C ARG A 284 -9.98 4.33 -32.39
N ALA A 285 -9.11 3.86 -31.50
CA ALA A 285 -8.43 2.56 -31.56
C ALA A 285 -8.39 1.99 -30.13
#